data_AF-A0A4U5NE96-F1
#
_entry.id   AF-A0A4U5NE96-F1
#
_cell.length_a   1.000
_cell.length_b   1.000
_cell.length_c   1.000
_cell.angle_alpha   90.00
_cell.angle_beta   90.00
_cell.angle_gamma   90.00
#
_symmetry.space_group_name_H-M   'P 1'
#
loop_
_entity.id
_entity.type
_entity.pdbx_description
1 polymer ?
#
loop_
_entity_poly.entity_id
_entity_poly.type
_entity_poly.pdbx_seq_one_letter_code
_entity_poly.pdbx_strand_id
1 'polypeptide(L)'
;MRADVVALTMILAVEFSAAQNPHPQTVSVRQCRCKDIDGCSSKIFANVAQCKSNSQCVEFLKKIGDDAKIRTCLDAEQAEVAKMEECVRSKVGTVGCSKEANPGNLTIPLIPVMEAPEMYSSEGEATLAFQPPSPNGPSELGQYLMCVDQCSMVEESAQHRRFKRNPINCAFKLRCALAPPDEAVQNAFLDCQKQLGVDPQKRFKESCECLRDAGLSAMQC
;
A
#
# COMPACT_ATOMS: atom_id res chain seq x y z
N MET A 1 13.64 48.60 59.29
CA MET A 1 15.10 48.40 59.10
C MET A 1 15.42 46.97 59.50
N ARG A 2 15.96 46.17 58.54
CA ARG A 2 16.90 45.03 58.67
C ARG A 2 16.70 44.04 59.85
N ALA A 3 16.71 42.71 59.69
CA ALA A 3 17.11 41.85 58.59
C ALA A 3 16.59 40.42 58.82
N ASP A 4 16.16 39.79 57.72
CA ASP A 4 16.11 38.34 57.48
C ASP A 4 17.46 37.64 57.68
N VAL A 5 17.45 36.31 57.84
CA VAL A 5 18.51 35.27 57.60
C VAL A 5 18.19 34.06 58.52
N VAL A 6 18.02 32.78 58.13
CA VAL A 6 18.21 32.00 56.89
C VAL A 6 17.24 30.81 56.97
N ALA A 7 16.44 30.56 55.93
CA ALA A 7 15.85 29.24 55.68
C ALA A 7 16.67 28.57 54.56
N LEU A 8 17.39 27.52 54.98
CA LEU A 8 18.23 26.66 54.17
C LEU A 8 17.37 25.96 53.09
N THR A 9 17.52 26.33 51.81
CA THR A 9 16.95 25.57 50.70
C THR A 9 18.07 25.05 49.82
N MET A 10 18.33 23.74 49.97
CA MET A 10 19.15 22.93 49.07
C MET A 10 18.54 22.95 47.67
N ILE A 11 19.17 23.68 46.75
CA ILE A 11 18.90 23.55 45.31
C ILE A 11 19.65 22.30 44.85
N LEU A 12 18.96 21.15 44.85
CA LEU A 12 19.37 19.99 44.07
C LEU A 12 19.14 20.34 42.59
N ALA A 13 20.22 20.66 41.90
CA ALA A 13 20.27 20.73 40.45
C ALA A 13 19.94 19.34 39.90
N VAL A 14 18.68 19.14 39.50
CA VAL A 14 18.30 18.05 38.62
C VAL A 14 18.75 18.48 37.23
N GLU A 15 19.89 17.96 36.79
CA GLU A 15 20.31 18.02 35.41
C GLU A 15 19.29 17.23 34.58
N PHE A 16 18.32 17.95 34.02
CA PHE A 16 17.52 17.46 32.90
C PHE A 16 18.48 17.22 31.74
N SER A 17 18.92 15.97 31.59
CA SER A 17 19.48 15.50 30.33
C SER A 17 18.41 15.66 29.27
N ALA A 18 18.52 16.73 28.47
CA ALA A 18 17.75 16.88 27.26
C ALA A 18 18.08 15.68 26.38
N ALA A 19 17.14 14.73 26.29
CA ALA A 19 17.16 13.70 25.28
C ALA A 19 17.35 14.40 23.93
N GLN A 20 18.52 14.20 23.31
CA GLN A 20 18.79 14.68 21.96
C GLN A 20 17.76 14.04 21.05
N ASN A 21 16.76 14.84 20.67
CA ASN A 21 15.75 14.47 19.70
C ASN A 21 16.50 14.26 18.37
N PRO A 22 16.67 13.02 17.86
CA PRO A 22 17.39 12.84 16.61
C PRO A 22 16.59 13.55 15.53
N HIS A 23 17.18 14.60 14.94
CA HIS A 23 16.59 15.25 13.78
C HIS A 23 16.28 14.17 12.73
N PRO A 24 15.03 14.10 12.22
CA PRO A 24 14.69 13.12 11.20
C PRO A 24 15.60 13.38 10.00
N GLN A 25 16.46 12.41 9.68
CA GLN A 25 17.29 12.51 8.48
C GLN A 25 16.36 12.59 7.28
N THR A 26 16.60 13.49 6.34
CA THR A 26 15.77 13.64 5.14
C THR A 26 16.61 13.40 3.89
N VAL A 27 15.98 12.89 2.85
CA VAL A 27 16.58 12.73 1.52
C VAL A 27 15.78 13.51 0.49
N SER A 28 16.50 14.17 -0.42
CA SER A 28 15.90 14.88 -1.55
C SER A 28 15.88 13.96 -2.77
N VAL A 29 14.71 13.65 -3.28
CA VAL A 29 14.51 12.75 -4.43
C VAL A 29 13.62 13.42 -5.45
N ARG A 30 13.91 13.26 -6.75
CA ARG A 30 13.08 13.82 -7.83
C ARG A 30 11.65 13.30 -7.74
N GLN A 31 10.66 14.16 -7.87
CA GLN A 31 9.27 13.73 -7.96
C GLN A 31 9.01 12.95 -9.25
N CYS A 32 8.14 11.94 -9.19
CA CYS A 32 7.72 11.19 -10.36
C CYS A 32 6.89 12.04 -11.32
N ARG A 33 7.06 11.78 -12.62
CA ARG A 33 6.21 12.35 -13.66
C ARG A 33 5.00 11.45 -13.89
N CYS A 34 3.81 12.05 -14.02
CA CYS A 34 2.59 11.27 -14.19
C CYS A 34 2.62 10.39 -15.44
N LYS A 35 3.09 10.92 -16.57
CA LYS A 35 3.23 10.14 -17.81
C LYS A 35 4.10 8.88 -17.64
N ASP A 36 5.17 8.98 -16.86
CA ASP A 36 6.11 7.87 -16.65
C ASP A 36 5.50 6.82 -15.69
N ILE A 37 4.78 7.28 -14.67
CA ILE A 37 3.99 6.41 -13.77
C ILE A 37 2.87 5.69 -14.53
N ASP A 38 2.12 6.40 -15.36
CA ASP A 38 1.02 5.83 -16.15
C ASP A 38 1.54 4.78 -17.14
N GLY A 39 2.66 5.08 -17.82
CA GLY A 39 3.33 4.14 -18.71
C GLY A 39 3.85 2.89 -17.98
N CYS A 40 4.49 3.06 -16.83
CA CYS A 40 4.96 1.95 -16.00
C CYS A 40 3.79 1.09 -15.50
N SER A 41 2.74 1.72 -14.98
CA SER A 41 1.57 1.03 -14.44
C SER A 41 0.89 0.21 -15.52
N SER A 42 0.72 0.77 -16.73
CA SER A 42 0.15 0.08 -17.88
C SER A 42 0.93 -1.17 -18.27
N LYS A 43 2.27 -1.11 -18.25
CA LYS A 43 3.13 -2.28 -18.49
C LYS A 43 2.96 -3.36 -17.42
N ILE A 44 2.95 -2.97 -16.13
CA ILE A 44 2.75 -3.91 -15.03
C ILE A 44 1.37 -4.58 -15.14
N PHE A 45 0.30 -3.84 -15.44
CA PHE A 45 -1.03 -4.39 -15.63
C PHE A 45 -1.09 -5.41 -16.77
N ALA A 46 -0.45 -5.11 -17.91
CA ALA A 46 -0.37 -6.04 -19.04
C ALA A 46 0.37 -7.33 -18.65
N ASN A 47 1.50 -7.22 -17.95
CA ASN A 47 2.27 -8.37 -17.48
C ASN A 47 1.46 -9.21 -16.47
N VAL A 48 0.77 -8.57 -15.54
CA VAL A 48 -0.11 -9.24 -14.58
C VAL A 48 -1.20 -10.04 -15.30
N ALA A 49 -1.85 -9.46 -16.33
CA ALA A 49 -2.89 -10.15 -17.08
C ALA A 49 -2.37 -11.44 -17.73
N GLN A 50 -1.16 -11.40 -18.29
CA GLN A 50 -0.49 -12.59 -18.82
C GLN A 50 -0.14 -13.61 -17.70
N CYS A 51 0.39 -13.12 -16.58
CA CYS A 51 0.87 -13.97 -15.49
C CYS A 51 -0.23 -14.69 -14.72
N LYS A 52 -1.46 -14.17 -14.68
CA LYS A 52 -2.63 -14.85 -14.07
C LYS A 52 -2.92 -16.21 -14.71
N SER A 53 -2.61 -16.35 -16.00
CA SER A 53 -2.82 -17.58 -16.77
C SER A 53 -1.55 -18.44 -16.85
N ASN A 54 -0.46 -18.05 -16.18
CA ASN A 54 0.76 -18.85 -16.14
C ASN A 54 0.46 -20.19 -15.45
N SER A 55 0.71 -21.29 -16.16
CA SER A 55 0.43 -22.65 -15.67
C SER A 55 1.07 -22.92 -14.31
N GLN A 56 2.30 -22.45 -14.06
CA GLN A 56 2.98 -22.62 -12.78
C GLN A 56 2.24 -21.95 -11.62
N CYS A 57 1.65 -20.78 -11.85
CA CYS A 57 0.87 -20.10 -10.83
C CYS A 57 -0.49 -20.78 -10.65
N VAL A 58 -1.14 -21.17 -11.75
CA VAL A 58 -2.47 -21.80 -11.74
C VAL A 58 -2.49 -23.13 -10.98
N GLU A 59 -1.38 -23.86 -10.95
CA GLU A 59 -1.25 -25.09 -10.15
C GLU A 59 -1.54 -24.88 -8.65
N PHE A 60 -1.31 -23.68 -8.10
CA PHE A 60 -1.69 -23.39 -6.72
C PHE A 60 -3.22 -23.32 -6.56
N LEU A 61 -3.94 -22.76 -7.54
CA LEU A 61 -5.40 -22.62 -7.46
C LEU A 61 -6.12 -23.96 -7.58
N LYS A 62 -5.63 -24.85 -8.45
CA LYS A 62 -6.20 -26.20 -8.62
C LYS A 62 -6.20 -27.04 -7.35
N LYS A 63 -5.32 -26.72 -6.39
CA LYS A 63 -5.26 -27.41 -5.08
C LYS A 63 -6.40 -27.01 -4.14
N ILE A 64 -7.05 -25.88 -4.40
CA ILE A 64 -8.01 -25.26 -3.47
C ILE A 64 -9.40 -25.04 -4.07
N GLY A 65 -9.59 -25.30 -5.37
CA GLY A 65 -10.89 -25.21 -6.01
C GLY A 65 -10.80 -25.15 -7.53
N ASP A 66 -11.88 -24.66 -8.14
CA ASP A 66 -11.99 -24.40 -9.58
C ASP A 66 -11.15 -23.17 -9.95
N ASP A 67 -9.99 -23.39 -10.57
CA ASP A 67 -9.03 -22.32 -10.85
C ASP A 67 -9.60 -21.23 -11.76
N ALA A 68 -10.50 -21.58 -12.68
CA ALA A 68 -11.13 -20.61 -13.55
C ALA A 68 -12.08 -19.71 -12.77
N LYS A 69 -12.95 -20.29 -11.93
CA LYS A 69 -13.87 -19.51 -11.09
C LYS A 69 -13.14 -18.65 -10.07
N ILE A 70 -12.09 -19.19 -9.43
CA ILE A 70 -11.27 -18.42 -8.48
C ILE A 70 -10.67 -17.19 -9.17
N ARG A 71 -10.08 -17.36 -10.36
CA ARG A 71 -9.55 -16.23 -11.12
C ARG A 71 -10.64 -15.23 -11.48
N THR A 72 -11.82 -15.69 -11.89
CA THR A 72 -12.97 -14.79 -12.16
C THR A 72 -13.35 -13.96 -10.94
N CYS A 73 -13.41 -14.54 -9.74
CA CYS A 73 -13.66 -13.80 -8.51
C CYS A 73 -12.57 -12.75 -8.26
N LEU A 74 -11.28 -13.14 -8.37
CA LEU A 74 -10.16 -12.22 -8.18
C LEU A 74 -10.10 -11.09 -9.23
N ASP A 75 -10.56 -11.36 -10.45
CA ASP A 75 -10.66 -10.38 -11.53
C ASP A 75 -11.81 -9.41 -11.30
N ALA A 76 -12.95 -9.88 -10.78
CA ALA A 76 -14.05 -9.02 -10.37
C ALA A 76 -13.62 -8.04 -9.28
N GLU A 77 -12.91 -8.51 -8.25
CA GLU A 77 -12.36 -7.65 -7.20
C GLU A 77 -11.40 -6.58 -7.74
N GLN A 78 -10.51 -6.98 -8.65
CA GLN A 78 -9.59 -6.04 -9.29
C GLN A 78 -10.32 -5.02 -10.18
N ALA A 79 -11.40 -5.42 -10.86
CA ALA A 79 -12.21 -4.51 -11.65
C ALA A 79 -12.89 -3.45 -10.79
N GLU A 80 -13.33 -3.81 -9.57
CA GLU A 80 -13.91 -2.85 -8.64
C GLU A 80 -12.88 -1.86 -8.09
N VAL A 81 -11.67 -2.32 -7.76
CA VAL A 81 -10.58 -1.41 -7.41
C VAL A 81 -10.22 -0.49 -8.58
N ALA A 82 -10.17 -1.02 -9.81
CA ALA A 82 -9.92 -0.22 -10.99
C ALA A 82 -11.00 0.87 -11.21
N LYS A 83 -12.27 0.59 -10.91
CA LYS A 83 -13.34 1.61 -10.96
C LYS A 83 -13.10 2.72 -9.93
N MET A 84 -12.68 2.38 -8.71
CA MET A 84 -12.33 3.36 -7.69
C MET A 84 -11.15 4.22 -8.11
N GLU A 85 -10.06 3.58 -8.56
CA GLU A 85 -8.86 4.28 -9.05
C GLU A 85 -9.20 5.20 -10.22
N GLU A 86 -10.01 4.76 -11.17
CA GLU A 86 -10.43 5.56 -12.32
C GLU A 86 -11.32 6.73 -11.91
N CYS A 87 -12.23 6.53 -10.97
CA CYS A 87 -13.03 7.62 -10.42
C CYS A 87 -12.14 8.69 -9.78
N VAL A 88 -11.19 8.28 -8.93
CA VAL A 88 -10.26 9.23 -8.28
C VAL A 88 -9.40 9.92 -9.34
N ARG A 89 -8.86 9.16 -10.29
CA ARG A 89 -8.07 9.69 -11.41
C ARG A 89 -8.85 10.72 -12.23
N SER A 90 -10.15 10.53 -12.45
CA SER A 90 -10.98 11.50 -13.18
C SER A 90 -11.13 12.84 -12.45
N LYS A 91 -11.00 12.85 -11.12
CA LYS A 91 -11.13 14.04 -10.28
C LYS A 91 -9.80 14.77 -10.07
N VAL A 92 -8.74 14.03 -9.75
CA VAL A 92 -7.44 14.60 -9.32
C VAL A 92 -6.26 14.24 -10.24
N GLY A 93 -6.48 13.40 -11.24
CA GLY A 93 -5.40 12.84 -12.06
C GLY A 93 -4.62 11.73 -11.33
N THR A 94 -3.48 11.34 -11.89
CA THR A 94 -2.59 10.37 -11.24
C THR A 94 -2.04 10.96 -9.94
N VAL A 95 -2.23 10.24 -8.84
CA VAL A 95 -1.96 10.72 -7.48
C VAL A 95 -0.46 10.81 -7.21
N GLY A 96 -0.01 11.92 -6.59
CA GLY A 96 1.35 12.08 -6.07
C GLY A 96 2.43 12.37 -7.12
N CYS A 97 2.12 12.38 -8.40
CA CYS A 97 3.07 12.70 -9.46
C CYS A 97 2.88 14.13 -9.98
N SER A 98 3.90 14.66 -10.65
CA SER A 98 3.86 15.95 -11.31
C SER A 98 3.57 15.82 -12.81
N LYS A 99 2.83 16.80 -13.35
CA LYS A 99 2.55 16.93 -14.79
C LYS A 99 3.70 17.60 -15.56
N GLU A 100 4.69 18.14 -14.87
CA GLU A 100 5.81 18.85 -15.47
C GLU A 100 6.76 17.92 -16.22
N ALA A 101 7.44 18.46 -17.24
CA ALA A 101 8.50 17.74 -17.93
C ALA A 101 9.71 17.48 -17.01
N ASN A 102 10.02 18.43 -16.13
CA ASN A 102 11.14 18.36 -15.18
C ASN A 102 10.65 18.71 -13.78
N PRO A 103 10.00 17.77 -13.08
CA PRO A 103 9.47 18.04 -11.76
C PRO A 103 10.60 18.24 -10.74
N GLY A 104 10.30 19.07 -9.74
CA GLY A 104 11.21 19.35 -8.63
C GLY A 104 11.46 18.14 -7.73
N ASN A 105 12.27 18.36 -6.70
CA ASN A 105 12.56 17.33 -5.70
C ASN A 105 11.57 17.39 -4.54
N LEU A 106 11.28 16.23 -3.98
CA LEU A 106 10.58 16.06 -2.72
C LEU A 106 11.59 15.77 -1.62
N THR A 107 11.38 16.36 -0.45
CA THR A 107 12.13 16.06 0.77
C THR A 107 11.38 14.99 1.55
N ILE A 108 11.96 13.79 1.64
CA ILE A 108 11.34 12.65 2.29
C ILE A 108 12.05 12.40 3.61
N PRO A 109 11.33 12.31 4.75
CA PRO A 109 11.92 11.83 5.98
C PRO A 109 12.35 10.37 5.83
N LEU A 110 13.61 10.09 6.11
CA LEU A 110 14.09 8.73 6.31
C LEU A 110 13.44 8.22 7.60
N ILE A 111 12.50 7.29 7.46
CA ILE A 111 11.99 6.53 8.60
C ILE A 111 13.20 5.77 9.16
N PRO A 112 13.63 6.04 10.41
CA PRO A 112 14.68 5.25 11.04
C PRO A 112 14.24 3.79 10.98
N VAL A 113 15.13 2.90 10.52
CA VAL A 113 14.88 1.46 10.56
C VAL A 113 14.86 1.06 12.05
N MET A 114 13.70 1.19 12.69
CA MET A 114 13.46 0.58 13.98
C MET A 114 13.46 -0.93 13.74
N GLU A 115 14.34 -1.66 14.45
CA GLU A 115 14.24 -3.11 14.55
C GLU A 115 12.81 -3.45 14.98
N ALA A 116 12.08 -4.17 14.12
CA ALA A 116 10.65 -4.37 14.28
C ALA A 116 10.36 -5.07 15.62
N PRO A 117 9.62 -4.45 16.56
CA PRO A 117 8.95 -5.20 17.60
C PRO A 117 7.80 -5.97 16.95
N GLU A 118 7.67 -7.24 17.31
CA GLU A 118 6.50 -8.05 16.99
C GLU A 118 5.23 -7.39 17.58
N MET A 119 4.12 -7.42 16.81
CA MET A 119 2.74 -7.02 17.17
C MET A 119 2.36 -5.53 17.13
N TYR A 120 1.46 -5.19 16.20
CA TYR A 120 0.38 -4.19 16.34
C TYR A 120 -0.77 -4.68 15.42
N SER A 121 -1.93 -5.17 15.88
CA SER A 121 -2.98 -4.56 16.72
C SER A 121 -3.47 -3.20 16.21
N SER A 122 -4.78 -3.14 16.02
CA SER A 122 -5.63 -2.06 15.51
C SER A 122 -5.29 -0.66 16.02
N GLU A 123 -5.34 0.34 15.13
CA GLU A 123 -6.35 1.41 15.12
C GLU A 123 -6.02 2.46 14.03
N GLY A 124 -7.02 2.79 13.20
CA GLY A 124 -7.20 4.05 12.49
C GLY A 124 -6.02 4.72 11.78
N GLU A 125 -5.70 4.28 10.56
CA GLU A 125 -5.22 5.15 9.49
C GLU A 125 -5.54 4.47 8.17
N ALA A 126 -6.35 5.12 7.31
CA ALA A 126 -6.66 4.66 5.97
C ALA A 126 -5.42 4.79 5.08
N THR A 127 -4.41 3.96 5.35
CA THR A 127 -3.34 3.69 4.43
C THR A 127 -3.92 2.88 3.26
N LEU A 128 -3.60 3.28 2.03
CA LEU A 128 -3.86 2.55 0.78
C LEU A 128 -3.10 1.20 0.70
N ALA A 129 -3.02 0.49 1.81
CA ALA A 129 -2.64 -0.89 1.84
C ALA A 129 -3.89 -1.69 1.45
N PHE A 130 -3.93 -2.17 0.20
CA PHE A 130 -4.60 -3.43 -0.11
C PHE A 130 -4.37 -4.37 1.07
N GLN A 131 -5.41 -4.78 1.77
CA GLN A 131 -5.23 -5.67 2.91
C GLN A 131 -4.44 -6.91 2.44
N PRO A 132 -3.46 -7.41 3.22
CA PRO A 132 -2.88 -8.71 2.92
C PRO A 132 -4.03 -9.73 2.76
N PRO A 133 -3.88 -10.78 1.93
CA PRO A 133 -4.88 -11.83 1.88
C PRO A 133 -5.17 -12.24 3.32
N SER A 134 -6.46 -12.21 3.67
CA SER A 134 -6.95 -12.47 5.02
C SER A 134 -6.17 -13.63 5.65
N PRO A 135 -5.78 -13.54 6.93
CA PRO A 135 -5.14 -14.66 7.64
C PRO A 135 -6.00 -15.93 7.66
N ASN A 136 -7.26 -15.85 7.18
CA ASN A 136 -8.24 -16.93 7.13
C ASN A 136 -8.40 -17.56 5.72
N GLY A 137 -7.53 -17.26 4.76
CA GLY A 137 -7.54 -17.89 3.42
C GLY A 137 -6.55 -19.06 3.30
N PRO A 138 -6.77 -20.01 2.37
CA PRO A 138 -5.81 -21.09 2.14
C PRO A 138 -4.47 -20.54 1.64
N SER A 139 -3.36 -21.14 2.11
CA SER A 139 -2.00 -20.67 1.85
C SER A 139 -1.67 -20.59 0.35
N GLU A 140 -2.26 -21.47 -0.43
CA GLU A 140 -2.12 -21.62 -1.87
C GLU A 140 -2.69 -20.42 -2.62
N LEU A 141 -3.75 -19.79 -2.12
CA LEU A 141 -4.25 -18.54 -2.69
C LEU A 141 -3.21 -17.43 -2.56
N GLY A 142 -2.54 -17.35 -1.41
CA GLY A 142 -1.40 -16.45 -1.20
C GLY A 142 -0.23 -16.76 -2.13
N GLN A 143 0.09 -18.05 -2.32
CA GLN A 143 1.15 -18.50 -3.23
C GLN A 143 0.85 -18.15 -4.69
N TYR A 144 -0.40 -18.31 -5.14
CA TYR A 144 -0.84 -17.86 -6.45
C TYR A 144 -0.62 -16.35 -6.63
N LEU A 145 -1.09 -15.53 -5.68
CA LEU A 145 -0.94 -14.07 -5.77
C LEU A 145 0.54 -13.65 -5.80
N MET A 146 1.40 -14.28 -4.98
CA MET A 146 2.84 -14.03 -5.01
C MET A 146 3.49 -14.48 -6.33
N CYS A 147 3.08 -15.62 -6.89
CA CYS A 147 3.57 -16.12 -8.17
C CYS A 147 3.24 -15.16 -9.32
N VAL A 148 1.99 -14.68 -9.37
CA VAL A 148 1.56 -13.70 -10.38
C VAL A 148 2.34 -12.39 -10.23
N ASP A 149 2.56 -11.93 -9.00
CA ASP A 149 3.36 -10.72 -8.73
C ASP A 149 4.80 -10.89 -9.22
N GLN A 150 5.48 -11.98 -8.82
CA GLN A 150 6.85 -12.27 -9.25
C GLN A 150 6.96 -12.37 -10.78
N CYS A 151 6.04 -13.10 -11.42
CA CYS A 151 5.99 -13.22 -12.87
C CYS A 151 5.83 -11.85 -13.54
N SER A 152 5.00 -10.96 -12.99
CA SER A 152 4.75 -9.64 -13.58
C SER A 152 5.92 -8.66 -13.46
N MET A 153 6.89 -8.99 -12.60
CA MET A 153 8.04 -8.15 -12.27
C MET A 153 9.34 -8.62 -12.93
N VAL A 154 9.34 -9.69 -13.73
CA VAL A 154 10.55 -10.21 -14.41
C VAL A 154 10.96 -9.32 -15.59
N GLU A 155 11.44 -8.12 -15.27
CA GLU A 155 12.53 -7.44 -15.96
C GLU A 155 13.45 -6.87 -14.86
N GLU A 156 14.64 -7.49 -14.73
CA GLU A 156 15.82 -7.11 -13.92
C GLU A 156 15.60 -6.57 -12.49
N SER A 157 15.53 -7.48 -11.51
CA SER A 157 16.52 -7.55 -10.42
C SER A 157 16.13 -8.64 -9.42
N ALA A 158 17.04 -9.59 -9.24
CA ALA A 158 16.98 -10.58 -8.18
C ALA A 158 17.20 -9.88 -6.83
N GLN A 159 16.18 -9.82 -5.99
CA GLN A 159 16.24 -10.18 -4.56
C GLN A 159 14.93 -9.76 -3.86
N HIS A 160 14.22 -10.77 -3.37
CA HIS A 160 13.27 -10.78 -2.26
C HIS A 160 12.77 -9.42 -1.76
N ARG A 161 11.55 -9.00 -2.13
CA ARG A 161 10.50 -8.50 -1.21
C ARG A 161 9.12 -8.67 -1.86
N ARG A 162 8.09 -8.96 -1.05
CA ARG A 162 6.68 -8.93 -1.47
C ARG A 162 6.30 -7.49 -1.75
N PHE A 163 5.98 -7.13 -2.98
CA PHE A 163 5.55 -5.78 -3.34
C PHE A 163 4.11 -5.79 -3.88
N LYS A 164 3.30 -4.82 -3.46
CA LYS A 164 1.92 -4.66 -3.94
C LYS A 164 1.90 -3.87 -5.25
N ARG A 165 0.93 -4.18 -6.11
CA ARG A 165 0.61 -3.41 -7.33
C ARG A 165 0.19 -2.00 -6.92
N ASN A 166 1.06 -1.02 -7.12
CA ASN A 166 0.82 0.36 -6.71
C ASN A 166 1.79 1.30 -7.46
N PRO A 167 1.40 2.54 -7.78
CA PRO A 167 2.30 3.61 -8.23
C PRO A 167 3.61 3.73 -7.40
N ILE A 168 3.64 3.27 -6.15
CA ILE A 168 4.86 3.15 -5.32
C ILE A 168 5.94 2.23 -5.96
N ASN A 169 5.56 1.11 -6.57
CA ASN A 169 6.53 0.23 -7.26
C ASN A 169 7.08 0.91 -8.52
N CYS A 170 6.20 1.59 -9.27
CA CYS A 170 6.64 2.39 -10.40
C CYS A 170 7.58 3.53 -9.97
N ALA A 171 7.30 4.19 -8.86
CA ALA A 171 8.19 5.20 -8.29
C ALA A 171 9.58 4.62 -7.96
N PHE A 172 9.62 3.43 -7.34
CA PHE A 172 10.86 2.71 -7.08
C PHE A 172 11.62 2.35 -8.37
N LYS A 173 10.95 1.74 -9.36
CA LYS A 173 11.54 1.38 -10.67
C LYS A 173 12.07 2.60 -11.42
N LEU A 174 11.33 3.71 -11.37
CA LEU A 174 11.69 4.96 -12.03
C LEU A 174 12.65 5.82 -11.20
N ARG A 175 13.04 5.36 -10.00
CA ARG A 175 13.92 6.08 -9.06
C ARG A 175 13.45 7.51 -8.77
N CYS A 176 12.15 7.65 -8.53
CA CYS A 176 11.50 8.91 -8.21
C CYS A 176 10.59 8.74 -6.99
N ALA A 177 10.07 9.86 -6.48
CA ALA A 177 9.19 9.89 -5.32
C ALA A 177 7.79 10.39 -5.69
N LEU A 178 6.77 9.84 -5.04
CA LEU A 178 5.42 10.38 -5.10
C LEU A 178 5.22 11.33 -3.93
N ALA A 179 4.57 12.46 -4.19
CA ALA A 179 4.09 13.35 -3.15
C ALA A 179 3.04 12.62 -2.30
N PRO A 180 2.99 12.89 -0.98
CA PRO A 180 1.94 12.35 -0.13
C PRO A 180 0.56 12.80 -0.64
N PRO A 181 -0.49 11.98 -0.46
CA PRO A 181 -1.83 12.37 -0.82
C PRO A 181 -2.25 13.60 0.00
N ASP A 182 -2.72 14.63 -0.69
CA ASP A 182 -3.25 15.84 -0.09
C ASP A 182 -4.75 15.71 0.21
N GLU A 183 -5.33 16.78 0.77
CA GLU A 183 -6.76 16.83 1.09
C GLU A 183 -7.65 16.65 -0.15
N ALA A 184 -7.21 17.14 -1.32
CA ALA A 184 -7.95 16.99 -2.57
C ALA A 184 -8.05 15.52 -2.98
N VAL A 185 -6.96 14.77 -2.85
CA VAL A 185 -6.94 13.31 -3.09
C VAL A 185 -7.87 12.60 -2.10
N GLN A 186 -7.78 12.91 -0.81
CA GLN A 186 -8.63 12.28 0.22
C GLN A 186 -10.12 12.55 -0.03
N ASN A 187 -10.47 13.79 -0.35
CA ASN A 187 -11.85 14.17 -0.69
C ASN A 187 -12.34 13.47 -1.96
N ALA A 188 -11.48 13.35 -2.97
CA ALA A 188 -11.81 12.60 -4.19
C ALA A 188 -12.10 11.12 -3.90
N PHE A 189 -11.34 10.48 -3.00
CA PHE A 189 -11.61 9.11 -2.55
C PHE A 189 -12.97 8.99 -1.86
N LEU A 190 -13.28 9.88 -0.91
CA LEU A 190 -14.55 9.86 -0.19
C LEU A 190 -15.74 10.11 -1.13
N ASP A 191 -15.59 11.03 -2.07
CA ASP A 191 -16.61 11.30 -3.08
C ASP A 191 -16.82 10.10 -4.00
N CYS A 192 -15.74 9.48 -4.48
CA CYS A 192 -15.80 8.30 -5.33
C CYS A 192 -16.41 7.11 -4.61
N GLN A 193 -16.09 6.92 -3.33
CA GLN A 193 -16.71 5.89 -2.50
C GLN A 193 -18.24 6.07 -2.42
N LYS A 194 -18.71 7.30 -2.21
CA LYS A 194 -20.14 7.63 -2.19
C LYS A 194 -20.79 7.45 -3.56
N GLN A 195 -20.16 7.96 -4.63
CA GLN A 195 -20.68 7.90 -6.00
C GLN A 195 -20.81 6.46 -6.51
N LEU A 196 -19.84 5.61 -6.21
CA LEU A 196 -19.82 4.21 -6.62
C LEU A 196 -20.58 3.29 -5.66
N GLY A 197 -21.11 3.82 -4.55
CA GLY A 197 -21.84 3.02 -3.55
C GLY A 197 -21.00 1.89 -2.98
N VAL A 198 -19.69 2.10 -2.78
CA VAL A 198 -18.77 1.07 -2.31
C VAL A 198 -18.95 0.89 -0.81
N ASP A 199 -19.63 -0.21 -0.45
CA ASP A 199 -19.73 -0.71 0.92
C ASP A 199 -18.64 -1.78 1.16
N PRO A 200 -17.60 -1.49 1.98
CA PRO A 200 -16.52 -2.43 2.22
C PRO A 200 -16.96 -3.77 2.83
N GLN A 201 -17.97 -3.77 3.71
CA GLN A 201 -18.45 -4.99 4.35
C GLN A 201 -19.23 -5.85 3.36
N LYS A 202 -20.10 -5.23 2.57
CA LYS A 202 -20.84 -5.92 1.52
C LYS A 202 -19.89 -6.50 0.48
N ARG A 203 -18.88 -5.73 0.05
CA ARG A 203 -17.87 -6.19 -0.93
C ARG A 203 -17.05 -7.35 -0.42
N PHE A 204 -16.58 -7.27 0.82
CA PHE A 204 -15.86 -8.39 1.44
C PHE A 204 -16.71 -9.66 1.44
N LYS A 205 -17.99 -9.55 1.80
CA LYS A 205 -18.92 -10.67 1.79
C LYS A 205 -19.12 -11.24 0.37
N GLU A 206 -19.42 -10.41 -0.62
CA GLU A 206 -19.60 -10.83 -2.02
C GLU A 206 -18.35 -11.55 -2.57
N SER A 207 -17.16 -11.00 -2.30
CA SER A 207 -15.87 -11.59 -2.68
C SER A 207 -15.64 -12.96 -2.02
N CYS A 208 -15.92 -13.04 -0.71
CA CYS A 208 -15.76 -14.27 0.06
C CYS A 208 -16.75 -15.36 -0.40
N GLU A 209 -18.01 -14.99 -0.67
CA GLU A 209 -19.03 -15.90 -1.20
C GLU A 209 -18.66 -16.40 -2.60
N CYS A 210 -18.19 -15.53 -3.50
CA CYS A 210 -17.73 -15.92 -4.84
C CYS A 210 -16.62 -16.98 -4.76
N LEU A 211 -15.62 -16.74 -3.91
CA LEU A 211 -14.49 -17.65 -3.75
C LEU A 211 -14.90 -18.96 -3.05
N ARG A 212 -15.84 -18.92 -2.10
CA ARG A 212 -16.43 -20.12 -1.49
C ARG A 212 -17.15 -20.96 -2.54
N ASP A 213 -17.95 -20.34 -3.40
CA ASP A 213 -18.67 -21.01 -4.50
C ASP A 213 -17.71 -21.55 -5.59
N ALA A 214 -16.52 -20.97 -5.69
CA ALA A 214 -15.42 -21.47 -6.50
C ALA A 214 -14.69 -22.68 -5.87
N GLY A 215 -15.05 -23.09 -4.66
CA GLY A 215 -14.56 -24.31 -4.00
C GLY A 215 -13.62 -24.08 -2.80
N LEU A 216 -13.36 -22.82 -2.41
CA LEU A 216 -12.52 -22.53 -1.23
C LEU A 216 -13.29 -22.84 0.06
N SER A 217 -13.14 -24.06 0.54
CA SER A 217 -13.85 -24.61 1.69
C SER A 217 -13.29 -24.17 3.06
N ALA A 218 -12.16 -23.48 3.09
CA ALA A 218 -11.48 -23.03 4.33
C ALA A 218 -11.72 -21.55 4.70
N MET A 219 -12.58 -20.82 3.98
CA MET A 219 -12.78 -19.39 4.24
C MET A 219 -13.93 -19.13 5.20
N GLN A 220 -13.63 -18.44 6.30
CA GLN A 220 -14.64 -17.81 7.14
C GLN A 220 -15.06 -16.48 6.50
N CYS A 221 -16.24 -16.50 5.89
CA CYS A 221 -17.07 -15.33 5.63
C CYS A 221 -18.01 -15.15 6.84
#